data_AF-A0A0H5CTT2-F1
#
_entry.id   AF-A0A0H5CTT2-F1
#
_cell.length_a   1.000
_cell.length_b   1.000
_cell.length_c   1.000
_cell.angle_alpha   90.00
_cell.angle_beta   90.00
_cell.angle_gamma   90.00
#
_symmetry.space_group_name_H-M   'P 1'
#
loop_
_entity.id
_entity.type
_entity.pdbx_description
1 polymer ?
#
loop_
_entity_poly.entity_id
_entity_poly.type
_entity_poly.pdbx_seq_one_letter_code
_entity_poly.pdbx_strand_id
1 'polypeptide(L)' 'MGGGKARTPADLVKRMMKKGKVKKKCCRSKSACKKCPILALKRAKIKLAKAA' A
#
# COMPACT_ATOMS: atom_id res chain seq x y z
N MET A 1 -13.38 2.97 18.22
CA MET A 1 -12.05 3.16 17.58
C MET A 1 -11.33 1.82 17.50
N GLY A 2 -11.44 1.09 16.38
CA GLY A 2 -10.93 -0.28 16.26
C GLY A 2 -9.51 -0.35 15.73
N GLY A 3 -8.52 -0.33 16.62
CA GLY A 3 -7.12 -0.61 16.32
C GLY A 3 -6.89 -2.09 16.03
N GLY A 4 -7.20 -2.54 14.82
CA GLY A 4 -6.88 -3.89 14.35
C GLY A 4 -5.52 -3.93 13.67
N LYS A 5 -4.73 -4.97 13.94
CA LYS A 5 -3.54 -5.37 13.16
C LYS A 5 -3.83 -5.22 11.65
N ALA A 6 -2.83 -4.87 10.83
CA ALA A 6 -3.01 -4.70 9.38
C ALA A 6 -3.41 -6.04 8.74
N ARG A 7 -4.69 -6.40 8.82
CA ARG A 7 -5.24 -7.70 8.42
C ARG A 7 -5.36 -7.83 6.91
N THR A 8 -5.37 -6.70 6.19
CA THR A 8 -5.57 -6.68 4.75
C THR A 8 -4.46 -5.90 4.04
N PRO A 9 -4.14 -6.26 2.78
CA PRO A 9 -3.19 -5.50 1.95
C PRO A 9 -3.58 -4.02 1.82
N ALA A 10 -4.88 -3.72 1.83
CA ALA A 10 -5.41 -2.36 1.77
C ALA A 10 -5.06 -1.54 3.03
N ASP A 11 -5.09 -2.15 4.22
CA ASP A 11 -4.74 -1.45 5.46
C ASP A 11 -3.25 -1.06 5.51
N LEU A 12 -2.36 -1.95 5.02
CA LEU A 12 -0.94 -1.64 4.86
C LEU A 12 -0.73 -0.45 3.92
N VAL A 13 -1.43 -0.42 2.80
CA VAL A 13 -1.35 0.69 1.84
C VAL A 13 -1.91 1.98 2.45
N LYS A 14 -3.01 1.91 3.21
CA LYS A 14 -3.59 3.06 3.92
C LYS A 14 -2.61 3.66 4.93
N ARG A 15 -1.88 2.81 5.68
CA ARG A 15 -0.79 3.26 6.57
C ARG A 15 0.38 3.88 5.79
N MET A 16 0.77 3.28 4.66
CA MET A 16 1.82 3.84 3.81
C MET A 16 1.43 5.19 3.20
N MET A 17 0.14 5.38 2.87
CA MET A 17 -0.40 6.68 2.47
C MET A 17 -0.35 7.69 3.61
N LYS A 18 -0.78 7.31 4.82
CA LYS A 18 -0.73 8.18 6.01
C LYS A 18 0.71 8.60 6.36
N LYS A 19 1.70 7.73 6.10
CA LYS A 19 3.14 8.01 6.27
C LYS A 19 3.77 8.78 5.10
N GLY A 20 3.01 9.21 4.08
CA GLY A 20 3.53 9.94 2.91
C GLY A 20 4.40 9.10 1.96
N LYS A 21 4.49 7.78 2.18
CA LYS A 21 5.27 6.84 1.36
C LYS A 21 4.54 6.46 0.06
N VAL A 22 3.21 6.60 0.03
CA VAL A 22 2.35 6.29 -1.11
C VAL A 22 1.42 7.47 -1.40
N LYS A 23 1.23 7.80 -2.68
CA LYS A 23 0.35 8.88 -3.13
C LYS A 23 -1.11 8.40 -3.08
N LYS A 24 -2.04 9.28 -2.70
CA LYS A 24 -3.50 8.98 -2.65
C LYS A 24 -4.06 8.55 -4.02
N LYS A 25 -3.61 9.19 -5.10
CA LYS A 25 -4.05 8.91 -6.48
C LYS A 25 -2.89 8.37 -7.30
N CYS A 26 -3.13 7.34 -8.11
CA CYS A 26 -2.19 6.89 -9.13
C CYS A 26 -2.10 7.98 -10.20
N CYS A 27 -0.90 8.49 -10.47
CA CYS A 27 -0.72 9.51 -11.51
C CYS A 27 -0.86 8.95 -12.92
N ARG A 28 -0.82 7.62 -13.13
CA ARG A 28 -0.90 6.92 -14.43
C ARG A 28 0.17 7.31 -15.48
N SER A 29 0.87 8.44 -15.32
CA SER A 29 1.83 8.98 -16.29
C SER A 29 3.26 8.46 -16.16
N LYS A 30 3.63 7.83 -15.02
CA LYS A 30 4.95 7.21 -14.85
C LYS A 30 4.82 5.89 -14.10
N SER A 31 5.09 4.79 -14.81
CA SER A 31 5.18 3.42 -14.27
C SER A 31 6.18 3.31 -13.11
N ALA A 32 7.18 4.20 -13.07
CA ALA A 32 8.26 4.24 -12.07
C ALA A 32 7.99 5.15 -10.86
N CYS A 33 6.76 5.65 -10.64
CA CYS A 33 6.53 6.45 -9.45
C CYS A 33 6.70 5.58 -8.19
N LYS A 34 7.79 5.82 -7.45
CA LYS A 34 8.16 5.10 -6.21
C LYS A 34 7.05 5.13 -5.14
N LYS A 35 6.09 6.04 -5.29
CA LYS A 35 4.92 6.25 -4.43
C LYS A 35 3.60 5.74 -5.04
N CYS A 36 3.63 4.89 -6.08
CA CYS A 36 2.43 4.38 -6.76
C CYS A 36 1.54 3.54 -5.83
N PRO A 37 0.23 3.85 -5.69
CA PRO A 37 -0.66 3.03 -4.87
C PRO A 37 -0.90 1.63 -5.44
N ILE A 38 -0.84 1.45 -6.77
CA ILE A 38 -1.00 0.14 -7.43
C ILE A 38 0.19 -0.77 -7.10
N LEU A 39 1.44 -0.27 -7.24
CA LEU A 39 2.64 -1.03 -6.87
C LEU A 39 2.67 -1.32 -5.37
N ALA A 40 2.25 -0.37 -4.54
CA ALA A 40 2.16 -0.57 -3.10
C ALA A 40 1.17 -1.69 -2.75
N LEU A 41 0.00 -1.73 -3.40
CA LEU A 41 -0.97 -2.83 -3.24
C LEU A 41 -0.39 -4.17 -3.67
N LYS A 42 0.29 -4.24 -4.83
CA LYS A 42 0.91 -5.48 -5.31
C LYS A 42 2.00 -5.98 -4.35
N ARG A 43 2.86 -5.09 -3.87
CA ARG A 43 3.89 -5.40 -2.86
C ARG A 43 3.27 -5.84 -1.54
N ALA A 44 2.21 -5.18 -1.08
CA ALA A 44 1.52 -5.54 0.14
C ALA A 44 0.89 -6.94 0.05
N LYS A 45 0.26 -7.28 -1.08
CA LYS A 45 -0.27 -8.64 -1.33
C LYS A 45 0.82 -9.70 -1.25
N ILE A 46 1.93 -9.52 -1.97
CA ILE A 46 3.06 -10.45 -1.94
C ILE A 46 3.62 -10.58 -0.52
N LYS A 47 3.75 -9.46 0.21
CA LYS A 47 4.33 -9.45 1.55
C LYS A 47 3.42 -10.13 2.59
N LEU A 48 2.10 -10.01 2.44
CA LEU A 48 1.13 -10.74 3.27
C LEU A 48 1.11 -12.24 2.91
N ALA A 49 1.14 -12.59 1.62
CA ALA A 49 1.19 -13.99 1.18
C ALA A 49 2.48 -14.70 1.62
N LYS A 50 3.60 -13.97 1.71
CA LYS A 50 4.89 -14.50 2.19
C LYS A 50 4.99 -14.54 3.73
N ALA A 51 4.04 -13.92 4.43
CA ALA A 51 4.01 -13.85 5.90
C ALA A 51 2.93 -14.75 6.52
N ALA A 52 2.20 -15.49 5.69
CA ALA A 52 1.30 -16.58 6.06
C ALA A 52 2.01 -17.90 5.78
#